data_AF-A0A2H1WTN7-F1
#
_entry.id   AF-A0A2H1WTN7-F1
#
_cell.length_a   1.000
_cell.length_b   1.000
_cell.length_c   1.000
_cell.angle_alpha   90.00
_cell.angle_beta   90.00
_cell.angle_gamma   90.00
#
_symmetry.space_group_name_H-M   'P 1'
#
loop_
_entity.id
_entity.type
_entity.pdbx_description
1 polymer ?
#
loop_
_entity_poly.entity_id
_entity_poly.type
_entity_poly.pdbx_seq_one_letter_code
_entity_poly.pdbx_strand_id
1 'polypeptide(L)'
;MIIAKGEAADPNTDAKLSRKFNIACAVILSLAFVEHGFSELHGMSIALDCHPEKPLYETFMRGSFAWLFLYIPYNDFVGFLAHFFNIQSTFNWNFTDVFVICMSTYLTARLEQVNQRIIAAKDKNLPSSFWRTMREDYNRTVHLVRQVDKMIGGVVFISFASNLFFVCSQLLHTLAGGIKASPKCRPDLPDDRRFFGGYEHSIYFVYSFLFLVVRSLAVSLTASKVHAASIEPAHALYDVSSANYCVEVERFLDQIHGDTVALSGLQFFHVKRGLILT
;
A
#
# COMPACT_ATOMS: atom_id res chain seq x y z
N MET A 1 -1.52 -24.56 2.35
CA MET A 1 -1.32 -25.81 1.58
C MET A 1 -2.17 -25.89 0.30
N ILE A 2 -3.37 -25.29 0.23
CA ILE A 2 -4.23 -25.30 -0.98
C ILE A 2 -3.69 -24.39 -2.10
N ILE A 3 -3.26 -23.17 -1.77
CA ILE A 3 -2.70 -22.20 -2.74
C ILE A 3 -1.45 -22.77 -3.45
N ALA A 4 -0.50 -23.30 -2.69
CA ALA A 4 0.72 -23.91 -3.24
C ALA A 4 0.45 -25.09 -4.20
N LYS A 5 -0.59 -25.90 -3.94
CA LYS A 5 -0.99 -26.99 -4.85
C LYS A 5 -1.61 -26.46 -6.14
N GLY A 6 -2.39 -25.37 -6.08
CA GLY A 6 -2.92 -24.70 -7.25
C GLY A 6 -1.83 -24.07 -8.12
N GLU A 7 -0.84 -23.43 -7.50
CA GLU A 7 0.29 -22.82 -8.20
C GLU A 7 1.23 -23.84 -8.84
N ALA A 8 1.43 -25.00 -8.22
CA ALA A 8 2.21 -26.09 -8.80
C ALA A 8 1.57 -26.66 -10.09
N ALA A 9 0.25 -26.56 -10.23
CA ALA A 9 -0.48 -27.07 -11.38
C ALA A 9 -0.49 -26.09 -12.57
N ASP A 10 -0.42 -24.78 -12.32
CA ASP A 10 -0.37 -23.74 -13.36
C ASP A 10 0.50 -22.56 -12.89
N PRO A 11 1.84 -22.64 -13.04
CA PRO A 11 2.76 -21.64 -12.52
C PRO A 11 2.59 -20.28 -13.21
N ASN A 12 2.85 -19.21 -12.47
CA ASN A 12 2.87 -17.87 -13.04
C ASN A 12 4.07 -17.72 -13.99
N THR A 13 3.82 -17.26 -15.20
CA THR A 13 4.84 -17.07 -16.24
C THR A 13 5.38 -15.64 -16.33
N ASP A 14 4.89 -14.68 -15.52
CA ASP A 14 5.41 -13.30 -15.52
C ASP A 14 6.80 -13.21 -14.86
N ALA A 15 7.85 -13.41 -15.65
CA ALA A 15 9.25 -13.26 -15.22
C ALA A 15 9.60 -11.84 -14.75
N LYS A 16 8.77 -10.82 -15.03
CA LYS A 16 8.99 -9.44 -14.58
C LYS A 16 8.37 -9.17 -13.21
N LEU A 17 7.61 -10.11 -12.64
CA LEU A 17 6.91 -9.91 -11.37
C LEU A 17 7.87 -9.64 -10.20
N SER A 18 8.93 -10.43 -10.05
CA SER A 18 9.95 -10.21 -9.02
C SER A 18 10.61 -8.84 -9.14
N ARG A 19 10.82 -8.36 -10.38
CA ARG A 19 11.35 -7.02 -10.62
C ARG A 19 10.35 -5.94 -10.17
N LYS A 20 9.05 -6.10 -10.48
CA LYS A 20 8.00 -5.17 -10.02
C LYS A 20 7.96 -5.11 -8.48
N PHE A 21 8.09 -6.25 -7.80
CA PHE A 21 8.12 -6.32 -6.33
C PHE A 21 9.35 -5.62 -5.75
N ASN A 22 10.53 -5.91 -6.29
CA ASN A 22 11.77 -5.31 -5.80
C ASN A 22 11.77 -3.79 -6.00
N ILE A 23 11.26 -3.29 -7.13
CA ILE A 23 11.12 -1.85 -7.37
C ILE A 23 10.13 -1.23 -6.38
N ALA A 24 8.94 -1.80 -6.21
CA ALA A 24 7.93 -1.27 -5.29
C ALA A 24 8.45 -1.21 -3.84
N CYS A 25 9.10 -2.29 -3.40
CA CYS A 25 9.72 -2.38 -2.08
C CYS A 25 10.84 -1.34 -1.90
N ALA A 26 11.80 -1.29 -2.84
CA ALA A 26 12.93 -0.36 -2.74
C ALA A 26 12.48 1.11 -2.75
N VAL A 27 11.52 1.47 -3.62
CA VAL A 27 11.02 2.84 -3.70
C VAL A 27 10.25 3.23 -2.44
N ILE A 28 9.30 2.41 -1.99
CA ILE A 28 8.47 2.78 -0.83
C ILE A 28 9.30 2.79 0.47
N LEU A 29 10.16 1.80 0.68
CA LEU A 29 10.97 1.74 1.90
C LEU A 29 12.07 2.81 1.94
N SER A 30 12.62 3.22 0.79
CA SER A 30 13.56 4.36 0.75
C SER A 30 12.88 5.69 1.04
N LEU A 31 11.69 5.93 0.49
CA LEU A 31 10.90 7.12 0.82
C LEU A 31 10.47 7.15 2.30
N ALA A 32 10.09 6.00 2.86
CA ALA A 32 9.80 5.86 4.29
C ALA A 32 11.01 6.17 5.17
N PHE A 33 12.21 5.76 4.75
CA PHE A 33 13.44 6.08 5.46
C PHE A 33 13.73 7.60 5.46
N VAL A 34 13.48 8.28 4.33
CA VAL A 34 13.61 9.74 4.22
C VAL A 34 12.59 10.45 5.11
N GLU A 35 11.33 10.01 5.09
CA GLU A 35 10.28 10.53 5.99
C GLU A 35 10.70 10.44 7.45
N HIS A 36 11.17 9.25 7.87
CA HIS A 36 11.61 9.02 9.23
C HIS A 36 12.81 9.90 9.59
N GLY A 37 13.77 10.05 8.68
CA GLY A 37 14.89 10.99 8.86
C GLY A 37 14.42 12.42 9.09
N PHE A 38 13.40 12.90 8.36
CA PHE A 38 12.83 14.23 8.61
C PHE A 38 12.09 14.33 9.96
N SER A 39 11.42 13.26 10.38
CA SER A 39 10.76 13.18 11.70
C SER A 39 11.78 13.30 12.84
N GLU A 40 12.88 12.56 12.73
CA GLU A 40 14.01 12.59 13.68
C GLU A 40 14.68 13.97 13.71
N LEU A 41 14.97 14.55 12.54
CA LEU A 41 15.54 15.89 12.43
C LEU A 41 14.64 16.96 13.06
N HIS A 42 13.33 16.84 12.89
CA HIS A 42 12.37 17.73 13.53
C HIS A 42 12.44 17.63 15.06
N GLY A 43 12.40 16.42 15.63
CA GLY A 43 12.50 16.23 17.08
C GLY A 43 13.85 16.65 17.66
N MET A 44 14.96 16.40 16.95
CA MET A 44 16.30 16.86 17.35
C MET A 44 16.40 18.38 17.31
N SER A 45 15.79 19.04 16.32
CA SER A 45 15.76 20.51 16.22
C SER A 45 15.02 21.13 17.41
N ILE A 46 13.89 20.55 17.84
CA ILE A 46 13.19 20.96 19.07
C ILE A 46 14.11 20.79 20.30
N ALA A 47 14.80 19.65 20.42
CA ALA A 47 15.69 19.41 21.56
C ALA A 47 16.84 20.43 21.64
N LEU A 48 17.45 20.78 20.48
CA LEU A 48 18.50 21.79 20.39
C LEU A 48 18.03 23.21 20.76
N ASP A 49 16.81 23.57 20.37
CA ASP A 49 16.26 24.91 20.57
C ASP A 49 15.74 25.10 22.02
N CYS A 50 15.04 24.11 22.57
CA CYS A 50 14.39 24.25 23.88
C CYS A 50 15.32 23.92 25.07
N HIS A 51 16.32 23.04 24.88
CA HIS A 51 17.25 22.59 25.91
C HIS A 51 18.72 22.50 25.43
N PRO A 52 19.32 23.62 25.00
CA PRO A 52 20.69 23.64 24.45
C PRO A 52 21.78 23.25 25.46
N GLU A 53 21.51 23.34 26.76
CA GLU A 53 22.45 22.99 27.83
C GLU A 53 22.53 21.49 28.15
N LYS A 54 21.58 20.67 27.67
CA LYS A 54 21.50 19.24 27.98
C LYS A 54 22.06 18.39 26.85
N PRO A 55 22.46 17.13 27.11
CA PRO A 55 22.80 16.18 26.05
C PRO A 55 21.64 16.05 25.06
N LEU A 56 21.96 16.22 23.76
CA LEU A 56 20.97 16.24 22.69
C LEU A 56 20.16 14.93 22.64
N TYR A 57 20.86 13.79 22.67
CA TYR A 57 20.24 12.48 22.53
C TYR A 57 19.28 12.15 23.69
N GLU A 58 19.68 12.41 24.94
CA GLU A 58 18.81 12.21 26.11
C GLU A 58 17.56 13.08 26.01
N THR A 59 17.73 14.36 25.70
CA THR A 59 16.61 15.31 25.60
C THR A 59 15.64 14.90 24.50
N PHE A 60 16.17 14.54 23.33
CA PHE A 60 15.38 14.05 22.20
C PHE A 60 14.60 12.78 22.58
N MET A 61 15.26 11.77 23.16
CA MET A 61 14.60 10.53 23.58
C MET A 61 13.51 10.77 24.61
N ARG A 62 13.77 11.61 25.63
CA ARG A 62 12.78 11.95 26.65
C ARG A 62 11.59 12.71 26.08
N GLY A 63 11.80 13.58 25.09
CA GLY A 63 10.73 14.27 24.37
C GLY A 63 9.89 13.32 23.53
N SER A 64 10.54 12.55 22.64
CA SER A 64 9.87 11.64 21.69
C SER A 64 9.14 10.48 22.36
N PHE A 65 9.67 9.97 23.47
CA PHE A 65 9.11 8.85 24.23
C PHE A 65 8.71 9.25 25.65
N ALA A 66 8.16 10.47 25.83
CA ALA A 66 7.72 10.95 27.14
C ALA A 66 6.85 9.93 27.88
N TRP A 67 5.94 9.25 27.16
CA TRP A 67 5.08 8.20 27.71
C TRP A 67 5.86 7.02 28.34
N LEU A 68 7.01 6.65 27.79
CA LEU A 68 7.85 5.56 28.28
C LEU A 68 8.61 6.00 29.53
N PHE A 69 9.20 7.20 29.48
CA PHE A 69 10.04 7.73 30.55
C PHE A 69 9.25 8.31 31.74
N LEU A 70 7.92 8.37 31.65
CA LEU A 70 7.04 8.60 32.80
C LEU A 70 7.09 7.46 33.82
N TYR A 71 7.30 6.22 33.36
CA TYR A 71 7.28 5.02 34.21
C TYR A 71 8.67 4.41 34.40
N ILE A 72 9.56 4.55 33.42
CA ILE A 72 10.90 3.96 33.44
C ILE A 72 11.94 5.09 33.48
N PRO A 73 12.88 5.10 34.44
CA PRO A 73 13.94 6.10 34.46
C PRO A 73 14.80 5.97 33.20
N TYR A 74 15.14 7.10 32.60
CA TYR A 74 16.00 7.13 31.41
C TYR A 74 17.35 6.48 31.69
N ASN A 75 17.77 5.64 30.76
CA ASN A 75 19.14 5.22 30.58
C ASN A 75 19.38 5.02 29.07
N ASP A 76 20.63 5.12 28.64
CA ASP A 76 20.99 5.09 27.22
C ASP A 76 20.58 3.79 26.54
N PHE A 77 20.59 2.66 27.27
CA PHE A 77 20.19 1.36 26.73
C PHE A 77 18.69 1.30 26.41
N VAL A 78 17.82 1.78 27.33
CA VAL A 78 16.38 1.87 27.12
C VAL A 78 16.05 2.88 26.03
N GLY A 79 16.76 4.02 25.99
CA GLY A 79 16.64 5.00 24.89
C GLY A 79 16.97 4.38 23.53
N PHE A 80 18.10 3.67 23.45
CA PHE A 80 18.49 2.96 22.23
C PHE A 80 17.45 1.92 21.81
N LEU A 81 16.94 1.12 22.76
CA LEU A 81 15.93 0.10 22.47
C LEU A 81 14.61 0.72 21.98
N ALA A 82 14.15 1.79 22.61
CA ALA A 82 12.96 2.53 22.18
C ALA A 82 13.12 3.11 20.78
N HIS A 83 14.28 3.71 20.49
CA HIS A 83 14.61 4.23 19.17
C HIS A 83 14.64 3.12 18.12
N PHE A 84 15.27 1.98 18.42
CA PHE A 84 15.29 0.81 17.52
C PHE A 84 13.88 0.31 17.19
N PHE A 85 13.00 0.17 18.20
CA PHE A 85 11.61 -0.23 17.97
C PHE A 85 10.81 0.80 17.17
N ASN A 86 11.09 2.08 17.33
CA ASN A 86 10.46 3.13 16.53
C ASN A 86 10.83 3.00 15.04
N ILE A 87 12.11 2.83 14.74
CA ILE A 87 12.58 2.55 13.37
C ILE A 87 11.89 1.31 12.79
N GLN A 88 11.84 0.20 13.54
CA GLN A 88 11.17 -1.03 13.10
C GLN A 88 9.67 -0.80 12.85
N SER A 89 9.01 -0.02 13.70
CA SER A 89 7.59 0.29 13.56
C SER A 89 7.32 1.09 12.28
N THR A 90 8.17 2.06 11.94
CA THR A 90 8.10 2.80 10.67
C THR A 90 8.22 1.85 9.47
N PHE A 91 9.18 0.92 9.49
CA PHE A 91 9.34 -0.03 8.38
C PHE A 91 8.17 -1.01 8.30
N ASN A 92 7.69 -1.53 9.42
CA ASN A 92 6.57 -2.47 9.46
C ASN A 92 5.27 -1.83 8.93
N TRP A 93 5.03 -0.57 9.30
CA TRP A 93 3.91 0.21 8.79
C TRP A 93 3.95 0.32 7.26
N ASN A 94 5.09 0.75 6.71
CA ASN A 94 5.27 0.91 5.27
C ASN A 94 5.27 -0.43 4.53
N PHE A 95 5.78 -1.49 5.16
CA PHE A 95 5.80 -2.84 4.60
C PHE A 95 4.38 -3.41 4.44
N THR A 96 3.45 -3.06 5.33
CA THR A 96 2.05 -3.48 5.21
C THR A 96 1.45 -3.05 3.88
N ASP A 97 1.72 -1.82 3.45
CA ASP A 97 1.25 -1.28 2.16
C ASP A 97 1.98 -1.93 0.97
N VAL A 98 3.31 -2.11 1.08
CA VAL A 98 4.10 -2.83 0.07
C VAL A 98 3.57 -4.26 -0.12
N PHE A 99 3.24 -4.94 0.98
CA PHE A 99 2.68 -6.29 0.95
C PHE A 99 1.35 -6.32 0.19
N VAL A 100 0.44 -5.39 0.46
CA VAL A 100 -0.84 -5.28 -0.27
C VAL A 100 -0.59 -5.00 -1.76
N ILE A 101 0.36 -4.12 -2.11
CA ILE A 101 0.75 -3.84 -3.50
C ILE A 101 1.27 -5.10 -4.20
N CYS A 102 2.17 -5.85 -3.55
CA CYS A 102 2.73 -7.08 -4.09
C CYS A 102 1.66 -8.14 -4.33
N MET A 103 0.78 -8.37 -3.35
CA MET A 103 -0.32 -9.33 -3.48
C MET A 103 -1.32 -8.92 -4.56
N SER A 104 -1.67 -7.64 -4.63
CA SER A 104 -2.54 -7.10 -5.67
C SER A 104 -1.94 -7.26 -7.06
N THR A 105 -0.64 -6.98 -7.20
CA THR A 105 0.09 -7.14 -8.47
C THR A 105 0.17 -8.60 -8.88
N TYR A 106 0.41 -9.52 -7.93
CA TYR A 106 0.41 -10.96 -8.19
C TYR A 106 -0.93 -11.44 -8.73
N LEU A 107 -2.02 -11.13 -8.04
CA LEU A 107 -3.37 -11.53 -8.43
C LEU A 107 -3.77 -10.93 -9.79
N THR A 108 -3.41 -9.66 -10.02
CA THR A 108 -3.62 -9.01 -11.32
C THR A 108 -2.88 -9.76 -12.44
N ALA A 109 -1.61 -10.11 -12.25
CA ALA A 109 -0.84 -10.86 -13.25
C ALA A 109 -1.45 -12.24 -13.55
N ARG A 110 -2.01 -12.92 -12.54
CA ARG A 110 -2.72 -14.20 -12.72
C ARG A 110 -3.98 -14.05 -13.55
N LEU A 111 -4.77 -13.00 -13.31
CA LEU A 111 -5.95 -12.69 -14.12
C LEU A 111 -5.56 -12.31 -15.55
N GLU A 112 -4.56 -11.45 -15.73
CA GLU A 112 -4.04 -11.04 -17.04
C GLU A 112 -3.57 -12.24 -17.87
N GLN A 113 -2.96 -13.26 -17.23
CA GLN A 113 -2.53 -14.49 -17.91
C GLN A 113 -3.72 -15.24 -18.53
N VAL A 114 -4.85 -15.33 -17.83
CA VAL A 114 -6.09 -15.92 -18.35
C VAL A 114 -6.69 -15.03 -19.44
N ASN A 115 -6.72 -13.72 -19.23
CA ASN A 115 -7.25 -12.74 -20.19
C ASN A 115 -6.51 -12.80 -21.53
N GLN A 116 -5.19 -12.90 -21.51
CA GLN A 116 -4.38 -13.04 -22.72
C GLN A 116 -4.75 -14.28 -23.54
N ARG A 117 -5.02 -15.41 -22.88
CA ARG A 117 -5.46 -16.64 -23.57
C ARG A 117 -6.84 -16.46 -24.22
N ILE A 118 -7.76 -15.79 -23.53
CA ILE A 118 -9.13 -15.50 -24.03
C ILE A 118 -9.07 -14.53 -25.20
N ILE A 119 -8.30 -13.44 -25.08
CA ILE A 119 -8.14 -12.43 -26.15
C ILE A 119 -7.51 -13.07 -27.40
N ALA A 120 -6.50 -13.93 -27.23
CA ALA A 120 -5.87 -14.64 -28.35
C ALA A 120 -6.77 -15.70 -29.03
N ALA A 121 -7.90 -16.03 -28.40
CA ALA A 121 -8.85 -17.04 -28.86
C ALA A 121 -10.09 -16.44 -29.54
N LYS A 122 -10.40 -15.15 -29.33
CA LYS A 122 -11.67 -14.53 -29.75
C LYS A 122 -11.94 -14.60 -31.26
N ASP A 123 -10.90 -14.48 -32.08
CA ASP A 123 -11.00 -14.47 -33.55
C ASP A 123 -10.82 -15.87 -34.17
N LYS A 124 -10.72 -16.93 -33.35
CA LYS A 124 -10.49 -18.30 -33.82
C LYS A 124 -11.76 -19.12 -33.73
N ASN A 125 -12.00 -19.96 -34.74
CA ASN A 125 -13.09 -20.95 -34.72
C ASN A 125 -12.74 -22.11 -33.79
N LEU A 126 -13.03 -21.94 -32.50
CA LEU A 126 -12.70 -22.88 -31.44
C LEU A 126 -13.96 -23.60 -30.94
N PRO A 127 -13.84 -24.89 -30.57
CA PRO A 127 -14.97 -25.68 -30.10
C PRO A 127 -15.48 -25.22 -28.74
N SER A 128 -16.74 -25.52 -28.42
CA SER A 128 -17.34 -25.21 -27.11
C SER A 128 -16.55 -25.79 -25.92
N SER A 129 -15.87 -26.93 -26.10
CA SER A 129 -14.99 -27.52 -25.09
C SER A 129 -13.83 -26.59 -24.70
N PHE A 130 -13.30 -25.80 -25.62
CA PHE A 130 -12.26 -24.82 -25.35
C PHE A 130 -12.78 -23.69 -24.45
N TRP A 131 -13.95 -23.12 -24.77
CA TRP A 131 -14.57 -22.06 -23.97
C TRP A 131 -14.92 -22.53 -22.56
N ARG A 132 -15.36 -23.79 -22.42
CA ARG A 132 -15.52 -24.43 -21.12
C ARG A 132 -14.22 -24.46 -20.33
N THR A 133 -13.12 -24.88 -20.94
CA THR A 133 -11.80 -24.89 -20.28
C THR A 133 -11.36 -23.49 -19.88
N MET A 134 -11.55 -22.47 -20.72
CA MET A 134 -11.24 -21.08 -20.37
C MET A 134 -12.06 -20.57 -19.18
N ARG A 135 -13.36 -20.90 -19.13
CA ARG A 135 -14.20 -20.57 -17.97
C ARG A 135 -13.74 -21.30 -16.70
N GLU A 136 -13.32 -22.56 -16.81
CA GLU A 136 -12.78 -23.33 -15.68
C GLU A 136 -11.45 -22.73 -15.16
N ASP A 137 -10.55 -22.30 -16.05
CA ASP A 137 -9.29 -21.63 -15.69
C ASP A 137 -9.51 -20.25 -15.06
N TYR A 138 -10.47 -19.47 -15.60
CA TYR A 138 -10.92 -18.23 -14.98
C TYR A 138 -11.48 -18.48 -13.57
N ASN A 139 -12.35 -19.48 -13.41
CA ASN A 139 -12.91 -19.87 -12.12
C ASN A 139 -11.84 -20.20 -11.08
N ARG A 140 -10.81 -20.97 -11.47
CA ARG A 140 -9.68 -21.28 -10.58
C ARG A 140 -8.95 -20.03 -10.14
N THR A 141 -8.74 -19.08 -11.04
CA THR A 141 -8.07 -17.81 -10.76
C THR A 141 -8.91 -16.90 -9.86
N VAL A 142 -10.21 -16.77 -10.13
CA VAL A 142 -11.14 -16.05 -9.25
C VAL A 142 -11.21 -16.66 -7.86
N HIS A 143 -11.21 -18.00 -7.77
CA HIS A 143 -11.17 -18.69 -6.49
C HIS A 143 -9.88 -18.39 -5.72
N LEU A 144 -8.73 -18.33 -6.40
CA LEU A 144 -7.46 -17.91 -5.80
C LEU A 144 -7.55 -16.48 -5.25
N VAL A 145 -8.08 -15.52 -6.04
CA VAL A 145 -8.29 -14.13 -5.60
C VAL A 145 -9.10 -14.09 -4.29
N ARG A 146 -10.20 -14.85 -4.22
CA ARG A 146 -11.05 -14.92 -3.02
C ARG A 146 -10.35 -15.53 -1.81
N GLN A 147 -9.55 -16.57 -2.02
CA GLN A 147 -8.78 -17.17 -0.92
C GLN A 147 -7.76 -16.18 -0.37
N VAL A 148 -7.04 -15.48 -1.25
CA VAL A 148 -6.08 -14.45 -0.84
C VAL A 148 -6.81 -13.31 -0.14
N ASP A 149 -7.91 -12.80 -0.71
CA ASP A 149 -8.72 -11.74 -0.10
C ASP A 149 -9.17 -12.10 1.32
N LYS A 150 -9.65 -13.33 1.53
CA LYS A 150 -10.04 -13.81 2.86
C LYS A 150 -8.87 -13.83 3.85
N MET A 151 -7.65 -14.13 3.40
CA MET A 151 -6.47 -14.18 4.26
C MET A 151 -5.91 -12.78 4.56
N ILE A 152 -5.89 -11.89 3.57
CA ILE A 152 -5.26 -10.57 3.70
C ILE A 152 -6.26 -9.45 3.97
N GLY A 153 -7.57 -9.72 3.99
CA GLY A 153 -8.61 -8.68 4.12
C GLY A 153 -8.48 -7.83 5.37
N GLY A 154 -8.00 -8.38 6.49
CA GLY A 154 -7.67 -7.61 7.70
C GLY A 154 -6.47 -6.67 7.50
N VAL A 155 -5.46 -7.14 6.77
CA VAL A 155 -4.27 -6.34 6.42
C VAL A 155 -4.66 -5.20 5.47
N VAL A 156 -5.51 -5.49 4.48
CA VAL A 156 -6.08 -4.48 3.56
C VAL A 156 -6.89 -3.46 4.35
N PHE A 157 -7.76 -3.90 5.26
CA PHE A 157 -8.55 -2.99 6.10
C PHE A 157 -7.67 -2.07 6.94
N ILE A 158 -6.70 -2.64 7.67
CA ILE A 158 -5.78 -1.87 8.51
C ILE A 158 -5.00 -0.88 7.65
N SER A 159 -4.44 -1.30 6.51
CA SER A 159 -3.72 -0.44 5.56
C SER A 159 -4.54 0.79 5.15
N PHE A 160 -5.78 0.60 4.69
CA PHE A 160 -6.63 1.70 4.26
C PHE A 160 -7.09 2.61 5.41
N ALA A 161 -7.52 2.04 6.53
CA ALA A 161 -7.98 2.81 7.68
C ALA A 161 -6.86 3.68 8.27
N SER A 162 -5.69 3.08 8.39
CA SER A 162 -4.44 3.70 8.79
C SER A 162 -4.06 4.86 7.88
N ASN A 163 -3.95 4.60 6.58
CA ASN A 163 -3.61 5.61 5.59
C ASN A 163 -4.59 6.79 5.60
N LEU A 164 -5.90 6.50 5.67
CA LEU A 164 -6.93 7.53 5.76
C LEU A 164 -6.75 8.39 7.02
N PHE A 165 -6.57 7.77 8.18
CA PHE A 165 -6.38 8.50 9.44
C PHE A 165 -5.18 9.46 9.37
N PHE A 166 -4.02 8.98 8.92
CA PHE A 166 -2.81 9.79 8.86
C PHE A 166 -2.88 10.88 7.78
N VAL A 167 -3.45 10.60 6.61
CA VAL A 167 -3.68 11.62 5.57
C VAL A 167 -4.59 12.73 6.12
N CYS A 168 -5.71 12.38 6.77
CA CYS A 168 -6.61 13.36 7.35
C CYS A 168 -5.95 14.17 8.48
N SER A 169 -5.21 13.51 9.37
CA SER A 169 -4.49 14.17 10.46
C SER A 169 -3.46 15.16 9.93
N GLN A 170 -2.61 14.74 8.98
CA GLN A 170 -1.57 15.60 8.43
C GLN A 170 -2.12 16.72 7.55
N LEU A 171 -3.21 16.49 6.82
CA LEU A 171 -3.91 17.53 6.09
C LEU A 171 -4.43 18.61 7.05
N LEU A 172 -5.06 18.21 8.16
CA LEU A 172 -5.54 19.14 9.18
C LEU A 172 -4.39 19.95 9.79
N HIS A 173 -3.29 19.30 10.17
CA HIS A 173 -2.12 19.99 10.71
C HIS A 173 -1.47 20.94 9.71
N THR A 174 -1.38 20.56 8.44
CA THR A 174 -0.83 21.40 7.37
C THR A 174 -1.72 22.62 7.09
N LEU A 175 -3.05 22.43 7.07
CA LEU A 175 -4.01 23.51 6.85
C LEU A 175 -4.09 24.47 8.05
N ALA A 176 -4.09 23.94 9.28
CA ALA A 176 -4.21 24.74 10.50
C ALA A 176 -2.92 25.49 10.84
N GLY A 177 -1.75 24.84 10.70
CA GLY A 177 -0.45 25.44 11.03
C GLY A 177 0.13 26.29 9.90
N GLY A 178 -0.18 25.94 8.65
CA GLY A 178 0.45 26.52 7.46
C GLY A 178 1.94 26.16 7.32
N ILE A 179 2.53 26.52 6.18
CA ILE A 179 3.96 26.34 5.91
C ILE A 179 4.70 27.55 6.46
N LYS A 180 5.19 27.45 7.70
CA LYS A 180 5.86 28.54 8.42
C LYS A 180 7.04 28.00 9.21
N ALA A 181 8.01 28.86 9.47
CA ALA A 181 9.07 28.54 10.42
C ALA A 181 8.46 28.42 11.83
N SER A 182 8.79 27.34 12.53
CA SER A 182 8.45 27.18 13.94
C SER A 182 9.07 28.31 14.76
N PRO A 183 8.33 28.90 15.71
CA PRO A 183 8.89 29.90 16.60
C PRO A 183 10.02 29.29 17.44
N LYS A 184 11.01 30.10 17.82
CA LYS A 184 12.06 29.66 18.75
C LYS A 184 11.45 29.40 20.12
N CYS A 185 11.85 28.31 20.75
CA CYS A 185 11.59 28.04 22.17
C CYS A 185 12.26 29.07 23.08
N ARG A 186 13.48 29.51 22.71
CA ARG A 186 14.27 30.52 23.44
C ARG A 186 14.59 31.72 22.55
N PRO A 187 13.69 32.72 22.48
CA PRO A 187 13.88 33.90 21.63
C PRO A 187 15.04 34.80 22.08
N ASP A 188 15.52 34.62 23.30
CA ASP A 188 16.63 35.30 23.97
C ASP A 188 18.02 34.86 23.47
N LEU A 189 18.14 33.69 22.83
CA LEU A 189 19.40 33.22 22.26
C LEU A 189 19.67 33.82 20.86
N PRO A 190 20.83 34.47 20.64
CA PRO A 190 21.14 35.13 19.37
C PRO A 190 21.40 34.13 18.24
N ASP A 191 22.04 32.99 18.53
CA ASP A 191 22.35 31.96 17.53
C ASP A 191 21.19 30.98 17.36
N ASP A 192 20.72 30.81 16.12
CA ASP A 192 19.79 29.74 15.76
C ASP A 192 20.56 28.44 15.53
N ARG A 193 20.41 27.48 16.45
CA ARG A 193 21.10 26.18 16.40
C ARG A 193 20.30 25.10 15.65
N ARG A 194 19.13 25.45 15.13
CA ARG A 194 18.26 24.55 14.38
C ARG A 194 18.82 24.29 12.99
N PHE A 195 18.62 23.09 12.46
CA PHE A 195 19.20 22.65 11.19
C PHE A 195 18.71 23.45 9.97
N PHE A 196 17.42 23.81 9.96
CA PHE A 196 16.76 24.52 8.86
C PHE A 196 16.08 25.82 9.32
N GLY A 197 16.59 26.45 10.39
CA GLY A 197 16.09 27.75 10.85
C GLY A 197 14.62 27.74 11.26
N GLY A 198 14.07 26.59 11.67
CA GLY A 198 12.67 26.42 12.08
C GLY A 198 11.75 25.81 11.02
N TYR A 199 12.22 25.53 9.80
CA TYR A 199 11.39 24.90 8.76
C TYR A 199 11.28 23.36 8.86
N GLU A 200 11.96 22.72 9.82
CA GLU A 200 12.00 21.27 10.01
C GLU A 200 10.60 20.66 10.09
N HIS A 201 9.73 21.26 10.92
CA HIS A 201 8.35 20.82 11.08
C HIS A 201 7.60 20.87 9.75
N SER A 202 7.70 22.00 9.04
CA SER A 202 7.02 22.20 7.75
C SER A 202 7.52 21.22 6.69
N ILE A 203 8.84 21.01 6.59
CA ILE A 203 9.44 20.06 5.64
C ILE A 203 8.97 18.64 5.94
N TYR A 204 9.05 18.21 7.21
CA TYR A 204 8.60 16.89 7.64
C TYR A 204 7.13 16.66 7.33
N PHE A 205 6.23 17.55 7.76
CA PHE A 205 4.79 17.37 7.56
C PHE A 205 4.38 17.40 6.09
N VAL A 206 4.93 18.31 5.28
CA VAL A 206 4.61 18.37 3.84
C VAL A 206 5.13 17.13 3.12
N TYR A 207 6.37 16.71 3.42
CA TYR A 207 6.94 15.50 2.83
C TYR A 207 6.12 14.25 3.21
N SER A 208 5.84 14.08 4.51
CA SER A 208 5.06 12.95 5.03
C SER A 208 3.66 12.94 4.40
N PHE A 209 3.00 14.09 4.29
CA PHE A 209 1.67 14.17 3.70
C PHE A 209 1.66 13.73 2.23
N LEU A 210 2.58 14.27 1.42
CA LEU A 210 2.70 13.90 0.02
C LEU A 210 3.07 12.42 -0.14
N PHE A 211 4.00 11.92 0.69
CA PHE A 211 4.40 10.52 0.69
C PHE A 211 3.21 9.60 1.02
N LEU A 212 2.45 9.90 2.07
CA LEU A 212 1.27 9.14 2.46
C LEU A 212 0.21 9.13 1.36
N VAL A 213 -0.08 10.28 0.73
CA VAL A 213 -1.04 10.37 -0.38
C VAL A 213 -0.60 9.52 -1.56
N VAL A 214 0.65 9.66 -2.00
CA VAL A 214 1.19 8.88 -3.12
C VAL A 214 1.18 7.39 -2.82
N ARG A 215 1.58 6.98 -1.60
CA ARG A 215 1.58 5.59 -1.15
C ARG A 215 0.16 5.02 -1.11
N SER A 216 -0.79 5.76 -0.54
CA SER A 216 -2.21 5.37 -0.46
C SER A 216 -2.85 5.21 -1.84
N LEU A 217 -2.53 6.13 -2.77
CA LEU A 217 -2.96 6.03 -4.17
C LEU A 217 -2.33 4.82 -4.85
N ALA A 218 -1.04 4.55 -4.61
CA ALA A 218 -0.36 3.38 -5.19
C ALA A 218 -0.99 2.06 -4.72
N VAL A 219 -1.29 1.93 -3.41
CA VAL A 219 -2.02 0.78 -2.84
C VAL A 219 -3.38 0.65 -3.51
N SER A 220 -4.16 1.74 -3.52
CA SER A 220 -5.54 1.72 -4.04
C SER A 220 -5.60 1.41 -5.53
N LEU A 221 -4.78 2.07 -6.34
CA LEU A 221 -4.73 1.86 -7.79
C LEU A 221 -4.30 0.43 -8.11
N THR A 222 -3.30 -0.11 -7.41
CA THR A 222 -2.82 -1.47 -7.63
C THR A 222 -3.87 -2.51 -7.20
N ALA A 223 -4.51 -2.33 -6.04
CA ALA A 223 -5.59 -3.21 -5.59
C ALA A 223 -6.81 -3.16 -6.54
N SER A 224 -7.16 -1.98 -7.06
CA SER A 224 -8.27 -1.83 -8.02
C SER A 224 -8.02 -2.52 -9.35
N LYS A 225 -6.75 -2.75 -9.74
CA LYS A 225 -6.41 -3.49 -10.96
C LYS A 225 -6.84 -4.95 -10.89
N VAL A 226 -6.93 -5.55 -9.70
CA VAL A 226 -7.46 -6.90 -9.53
C VAL A 226 -8.89 -6.98 -10.06
N HIS A 227 -9.73 -6.00 -9.68
CA HIS A 227 -11.11 -5.93 -10.17
C HIS A 227 -11.17 -5.59 -11.67
N ALA A 228 -10.33 -4.68 -12.15
CA ALA A 228 -10.31 -4.33 -13.57
C ALA A 228 -9.90 -5.55 -14.44
N ALA A 229 -8.89 -6.30 -14.02
CA ALA A 229 -8.46 -7.50 -14.72
C ALA A 229 -9.50 -8.64 -14.65
N SER A 230 -10.31 -8.71 -13.58
CA SER A 230 -11.35 -9.76 -13.50
C SER A 230 -12.52 -9.55 -14.46
N ILE A 231 -12.79 -8.30 -14.86
CA ILE A 231 -13.89 -7.96 -15.78
C ILE A 231 -13.45 -7.85 -17.25
N GLU A 232 -12.16 -7.64 -17.50
CA GLU A 232 -11.57 -7.52 -18.83
C GLU A 232 -11.98 -8.64 -19.83
N PRO A 233 -12.04 -9.94 -19.46
CA PRO A 233 -12.39 -10.97 -20.43
C PRO A 233 -13.81 -10.84 -20.98
N ALA A 234 -14.74 -10.14 -20.31
CA ALA A 234 -16.08 -9.90 -20.84
C ALA A 234 -16.04 -9.14 -22.17
N HIS A 235 -15.16 -8.13 -22.30
CA HIS A 235 -15.00 -7.39 -23.56
C HIS A 235 -14.57 -8.30 -24.70
N ALA A 236 -13.63 -9.22 -24.45
CA ALA A 236 -13.18 -10.18 -25.46
C ALA A 236 -14.25 -11.22 -25.81
N LEU A 237 -15.10 -11.60 -24.85
CA LEU A 237 -16.20 -12.54 -25.07
C LEU A 237 -17.35 -11.93 -25.89
N TYR A 238 -17.60 -10.62 -25.76
CA TYR A 238 -18.56 -9.91 -26.61
C TYR A 238 -18.11 -9.80 -28.07
N ASP A 239 -16.81 -9.82 -28.32
CA ASP A 239 -16.22 -9.79 -29.67
C ASP A 239 -16.24 -11.15 -30.38
N VAL A 240 -16.66 -12.24 -29.72
CA VAL A 240 -16.67 -13.59 -30.33
C VAL A 240 -17.69 -13.63 -31.47
N SER A 241 -17.25 -14.08 -32.65
CA SER A 241 -18.11 -14.24 -33.83
C SER A 241 -19.36 -15.09 -33.53
N SER A 242 -20.51 -14.70 -34.11
CA SER A 242 -21.79 -15.41 -33.94
C SER A 242 -21.72 -16.89 -34.33
N ALA A 243 -20.82 -17.27 -35.24
CA ALA A 243 -20.60 -18.66 -35.63
C ALA A 243 -19.95 -19.50 -34.51
N ASN A 244 -19.21 -18.88 -33.60
CA ASN A 244 -18.52 -19.53 -32.48
C ASN A 244 -19.19 -19.26 -31.13
N TYR A 245 -20.21 -18.39 -31.10
CA TYR A 245 -20.95 -18.08 -29.89
C TYR A 245 -21.73 -19.31 -29.44
N CYS A 246 -21.40 -19.80 -28.24
CA CYS A 246 -22.02 -20.99 -27.67
C CYS A 246 -22.45 -20.74 -26.22
N VAL A 247 -23.26 -21.65 -25.66
CA VAL A 247 -23.78 -21.56 -24.28
C VAL A 247 -22.67 -21.36 -23.23
N GLU A 248 -21.45 -21.85 -23.49
CA GLU A 248 -20.34 -21.68 -22.56
C GLU A 248 -19.82 -20.23 -22.52
N VAL A 249 -19.88 -19.49 -23.64
CA VAL A 249 -19.55 -18.06 -23.71
C VAL A 249 -20.58 -17.23 -22.96
N GLU A 250 -21.87 -17.53 -23.16
CA GLU A 250 -22.98 -16.90 -22.45
C GLU A 250 -22.88 -17.10 -20.94
N ARG A 251 -22.71 -18.35 -20.48
CA ARG A 251 -22.48 -18.67 -19.06
C ARG A 251 -21.27 -17.95 -18.48
N PHE A 252 -20.23 -17.75 -19.27
CA PHE A 252 -19.03 -17.06 -18.83
C PHE A 252 -19.30 -15.55 -18.67
N LEU A 253 -20.00 -14.92 -19.62
CA LEU A 253 -20.45 -13.53 -19.48
C LEU A 253 -21.36 -13.32 -18.26
N ASP A 254 -22.34 -14.20 -18.05
CA ASP A 254 -23.22 -14.16 -16.88
C ASP A 254 -22.42 -14.26 -15.58
N GLN A 255 -21.41 -15.14 -15.56
CA GLN A 255 -20.55 -15.31 -14.41
C GLN A 255 -19.72 -14.05 -14.11
N ILE A 256 -19.14 -13.41 -15.13
CA ILE A 256 -18.31 -12.20 -14.93
C ILE A 256 -19.16 -11.04 -14.40
N HIS A 257 -20.40 -10.89 -14.89
CA HIS A 257 -21.28 -9.80 -14.45
C HIS A 257 -22.00 -10.09 -13.13
N GLY A 258 -22.32 -11.36 -12.86
CA GLY A 258 -23.04 -11.78 -11.66
C GLY A 258 -22.21 -11.75 -10.37
N ASP A 259 -20.89 -11.56 -10.47
CA ASP A 259 -19.96 -11.74 -9.36
C ASP A 259 -18.92 -10.63 -9.27
N THR A 260 -18.78 -10.02 -8.09
CA THR A 260 -17.75 -9.00 -7.86
C THR A 260 -16.46 -9.65 -7.38
N VAL A 261 -15.49 -9.75 -8.27
CA VAL A 261 -14.13 -10.20 -7.94
C VAL A 261 -13.26 -8.97 -7.67
N ALA A 262 -12.92 -8.74 -6.40
CA ALA A 262 -12.07 -7.63 -5.97
C ALA A 262 -11.44 -7.94 -4.60
N LEU A 263 -10.36 -7.24 -4.26
CA LEU A 263 -9.88 -7.21 -2.88
C LEU A 263 -10.82 -6.36 -2.01
N SER A 264 -10.95 -6.73 -0.75
CA SER A 264 -11.84 -6.11 0.22
C SER A 264 -11.16 -5.85 1.56
N GLY A 265 -11.55 -4.75 2.21
CA GLY A 265 -11.22 -4.52 3.61
C GLY A 265 -12.24 -5.23 4.50
N LEU A 266 -12.00 -6.50 4.83
CA LEU A 266 -12.93 -7.31 5.65
C LEU A 266 -14.39 -7.32 5.12
N GLN A 267 -14.58 -7.26 3.80
CA GLN A 267 -15.90 -7.13 3.15
C GLN A 267 -16.69 -5.84 3.49
N PHE A 268 -16.13 -4.88 4.26
CA PHE A 268 -16.77 -3.58 4.49
C PHE A 268 -16.78 -2.72 3.23
N PHE A 269 -15.71 -2.80 2.43
CA PHE A 269 -15.59 -2.11 1.15
C PHE A 269 -14.81 -2.97 0.17
N HIS A 270 -15.13 -2.85 -1.12
CA HIS A 270 -14.38 -3.46 -2.21
C HIS A 270 -13.53 -2.41 -2.91
N VAL A 271 -12.26 -2.73 -3.14
CA VAL A 271 -11.33 -1.82 -3.80
C VAL A 271 -11.55 -1.85 -5.30
N LYS A 272 -12.34 -0.89 -5.79
CA LYS A 272 -12.63 -0.66 -7.22
C LYS A 272 -12.07 0.69 -7.64
N ARG A 273 -11.89 0.93 -8.95
CA ARG A 273 -11.42 2.24 -9.45
C ARG A 273 -12.31 3.40 -8.99
N GLY A 274 -13.61 3.16 -8.85
CA GLY A 274 -14.56 4.15 -8.34
C GLY A 274 -14.23 4.62 -6.92
N LEU A 275 -13.78 3.75 -6.01
CA LEU A 275 -13.43 4.11 -4.63
C LEU A 275 -12.35 5.21 -4.53
N ILE A 276 -11.55 5.37 -5.59
CA ILE A 276 -10.44 6.33 -5.64
C ILE A 276 -10.89 7.68 -6.24
N LEU A 277 -11.95 7.67 -7.04
CA LEU A 277 -12.41 8.80 -7.86
C LEU A 277 -13.76 9.39 -7.41
N THR A 278 -14.31 8.89 -6.30
CA THR A 278 -15.57 9.39 -5.70
C THR A 278 -15.25 10.07 -4.39
#